data_AF-Q8EWF7-F1
#
_entry.id   AF-Q8EWF7-F1
#
_cell.length_a   1.000
_cell.length_b   1.000
_cell.length_c   1.000
_cell.angle_alpha   90.00
_cell.angle_beta   90.00
_cell.angle_gamma   90.00
#
_symmetry.space_group_name_H-M   'P 1'
#
loop_
_entity.id
_entity.type
_entity.pdbx_description
1 polymer ?
#
loop_
_entity_poly.entity_id
_entity_poly.type
_entity_poly.pdbx_seq_one_letter_code
_entity_poly.pdbx_strand_id
1 'polypeptide(L)'
;MNMAIKSTHKLIDDNKKPLTKKEIIKLISNNSNISEPIIKELIEDLLSLIKAELDRCEQFRLFDLGKIKVKPGHKKLTTNPLTGETSTEWTKSKIKFVFSKQYKELVETFYTESEDLKSRE
;
A
#
# COMPACT_ATOMS: atom_id res chain seq x y z
N MET A 1 -11.28 -10.11 -26.04
CA MET A 1 -11.76 -9.79 -24.66
C MET A 1 -11.15 -8.47 -24.23
N ASN A 2 -11.71 -7.33 -24.66
CA ASN A 2 -11.23 -5.99 -24.32
C ASN A 2 -12.34 -5.23 -23.58
N MET A 3 -12.67 -5.66 -22.36
CA MET A 3 -13.80 -5.08 -21.61
C MET A 3 -13.56 -5.04 -20.09
N ALA A 4 -12.34 -4.71 -19.64
CA ALA A 4 -12.05 -4.59 -18.21
C ALA A 4 -11.06 -3.48 -17.84
N ILE A 5 -10.76 -2.55 -18.77
CA ILE A 5 -10.06 -1.30 -18.44
C ILE A 5 -11.03 -0.16 -18.70
N LYS A 6 -12.17 -0.14 -17.97
CA LYS A 6 -12.81 1.14 -17.71
C LYS A 6 -11.80 1.91 -16.87
N SER A 7 -11.18 2.89 -17.50
CA SER A 7 -10.07 3.74 -17.01
C SER A 7 -9.95 3.74 -15.48
N THR A 8 -8.80 3.33 -14.95
CA THR A 8 -8.49 3.37 -13.50
C THR A 8 -8.70 4.75 -12.90
N HIS A 9 -8.63 5.82 -13.72
CA HIS A 9 -9.02 7.19 -13.35
C HIS A 9 -10.49 7.32 -12.92
N LYS A 10 -11.38 6.42 -13.35
CA LYS A 10 -12.80 6.43 -13.02
C LYS A 10 -13.14 5.69 -11.73
N LEU A 11 -12.17 4.95 -11.15
CA LEU A 11 -12.33 4.19 -9.90
C LEU A 11 -11.88 4.98 -8.67
N ILE A 12 -11.03 5.99 -8.87
CA ILE A 12 -10.63 6.94 -7.84
C ILE A 12 -11.57 8.12 -7.99
N ASP A 13 -12.58 8.18 -7.12
CA ASP A 13 -13.47 9.33 -6.99
C ASP A 13 -12.62 10.62 -6.89
N ASP A 14 -13.01 11.71 -7.56
CA ASP A 14 -12.29 13.01 -7.57
C ASP A 14 -12.17 13.67 -6.17
N ASN A 15 -12.60 12.95 -5.13
CA ASN A 15 -12.51 13.32 -3.74
C ASN A 15 -11.09 13.07 -3.20
N LYS A 16 -10.41 14.13 -2.75
CA LYS A 16 -9.11 14.10 -2.04
C LYS A 16 -9.05 13.25 -0.76
N LYS A 17 -10.08 12.46 -0.45
CA LYS A 17 -10.17 11.66 0.77
C LYS A 17 -9.47 10.32 0.60
N PRO A 18 -8.69 9.86 1.60
CA PRO A 18 -8.11 8.53 1.58
C PRO A 18 -9.19 7.44 1.50
N LEU A 19 -8.99 6.46 0.63
CA LEU A 19 -9.89 5.30 0.50
C LEU A 19 -9.88 4.46 1.77
N THR A 20 -11.08 4.12 2.25
CA THR A 20 -11.30 3.23 3.40
C THR A 20 -11.49 1.78 2.97
N LYS A 21 -11.35 0.83 3.92
CA LYS A 21 -11.60 -0.61 3.68
C LYS A 21 -12.97 -0.87 3.04
N LYS A 22 -14.02 -0.16 3.50
CA LYS A 22 -15.38 -0.31 2.99
C LYS A 22 -15.50 0.13 1.52
N GLU A 23 -14.89 1.26 1.17
CA GLU A 23 -14.91 1.77 -0.20
C GLU A 23 -14.14 0.86 -1.15
N ILE A 24 -12.99 0.32 -0.71
CA ILE A 24 -12.22 -0.65 -1.49
C ILE A 24 -13.05 -1.90 -1.77
N ILE A 25 -13.72 -2.48 -0.76
CA ILE A 25 -14.60 -3.65 -0.93
C ILE A 25 -15.71 -3.34 -1.94
N LYS A 26 -16.38 -2.19 -1.81
CA LYS A 26 -17.45 -1.77 -2.71
C LYS A 26 -16.97 -1.59 -4.14
N LEU A 27 -15.81 -0.96 -4.34
CA LEU A 27 -15.20 -0.78 -5.67
C LEU A 27 -14.86 -2.13 -6.32
N ILE A 28 -14.29 -3.07 -5.56
CA ILE A 28 -13.98 -4.41 -6.04
C ILE A 28 -15.28 -5.16 -6.39
N SER A 29 -16.31 -5.06 -5.55
CA SER A 29 -17.62 -5.70 -5.77
C SER A 29 -18.26 -5.21 -7.06
N ASN A 30 -18.30 -3.89 -7.26
CA ASN A 30 -18.84 -3.27 -8.46
C ASN A 30 -18.08 -3.68 -9.75
N ASN A 31 -16.76 -3.86 -9.66
CA ASN A 31 -15.95 -4.22 -10.82
C ASN A 31 -15.95 -5.73 -11.14
N SER A 32 -16.02 -6.57 -10.12
CA SER A 32 -15.95 -8.04 -10.26
C SER A 32 -17.32 -8.73 -10.28
N ASN A 33 -18.40 -7.99 -9.96
CA ASN A 33 -19.75 -8.52 -9.79
C ASN A 33 -19.82 -9.65 -8.74
N ILE A 34 -18.92 -9.63 -7.75
CA ILE A 34 -18.88 -10.55 -6.60
C ILE A 34 -19.51 -9.84 -5.41
N SER A 35 -20.20 -10.58 -4.54
CA SER A 35 -20.83 -10.01 -3.36
C SER A 35 -19.81 -9.46 -2.37
N GLU A 36 -20.15 -8.34 -1.72
CA GLU A 36 -19.29 -7.68 -0.72
C GLU A 36 -18.85 -8.61 0.44
N PRO A 37 -19.71 -9.52 0.98
CA PRO A 37 -19.30 -10.43 2.05
C PRO A 37 -18.15 -11.35 1.63
N ILE A 38 -18.21 -11.90 0.41
CA ILE A 38 -17.17 -12.80 -0.12
C ILE A 38 -15.86 -12.05 -0.32
N ILE A 39 -15.92 -10.82 -0.85
CA ILE A 39 -14.71 -9.98 -1.02
C ILE A 39 -14.09 -9.63 0.33
N LYS A 40 -14.92 -9.37 1.34
CA LYS A 40 -14.43 -9.09 2.69
C LYS A 40 -13.65 -10.29 3.25
N GLU A 41 -14.21 -11.50 3.12
CA GLU A 41 -13.55 -12.75 3.55
C GLU A 41 -12.23 -12.95 2.79
N LEU A 42 -12.24 -12.82 1.46
CA LEU A 42 -11.05 -12.95 0.61
C LEU A 42 -9.93 -11.98 1.03
N ILE A 43 -10.26 -10.72 1.32
CA ILE A 43 -9.28 -9.72 1.78
C ILE A 43 -8.72 -10.11 3.15
N GLU A 44 -9.55 -10.60 4.06
CA GLU A 44 -9.10 -11.02 5.40
C GLU A 44 -8.22 -12.27 5.35
N ASP A 45 -8.53 -13.23 4.48
CA ASP A 45 -7.69 -14.40 4.22
C ASP A 45 -6.35 -14.00 3.61
N LEU A 46 -6.35 -13.11 2.61
CA LEU A 46 -5.13 -12.59 2.01
C LEU A 46 -4.24 -11.89 3.06
N LEU A 47 -4.82 -11.03 3.90
CA LEU A 47 -4.08 -10.34 4.97
C LEU A 47 -3.53 -11.33 6.00
N SER A 48 -4.26 -12.40 6.30
CA SER A 48 -3.81 -13.45 7.22
C SER A 48 -2.66 -14.25 6.63
N LEU A 49 -2.72 -14.60 5.35
CA LEU A 49 -1.64 -15.26 4.63
C LEU A 49 -0.38 -14.39 4.59
N ILE A 50 -0.53 -13.09 4.31
CA ILE A 50 0.60 -12.15 4.32
C ILE A 50 1.27 -12.12 5.70
N LYS A 51 0.51 -12.10 6.79
CA LYS A 51 1.06 -12.13 8.15
C LYS A 51 1.83 -13.41 8.42
N ALA A 52 1.27 -14.57 8.04
CA ALA A 52 1.93 -15.86 8.21
C ALA A 52 3.23 -15.98 7.41
N GLU A 53 3.24 -15.49 6.17
CA GLU A 53 4.46 -15.46 5.34
C GLU A 53 5.52 -14.50 5.87
N LEU A 54 5.12 -13.35 6.43
CA LEU A 54 6.06 -12.42 7.06
C LEU A 54 6.68 -12.98 8.34
N ASP A 55 5.96 -13.79 9.10
CA ASP A 55 6.48 -14.47 10.28
C ASP A 55 7.46 -15.59 9.88
N ARG A 56 7.14 -16.35 8.83
CA ARG A 56 7.96 -17.49 8.37
C ARG A 56 9.21 -17.06 7.60
N CYS A 57 9.07 -16.16 6.63
CA CYS A 57 10.09 -15.86 5.62
C CYS A 57 10.61 -14.43 5.70
N GLU A 58 10.10 -13.60 6.62
CA GLU A 58 10.45 -12.17 6.78
C GLU A 58 10.17 -11.31 5.53
N GLN A 59 9.58 -11.87 4.48
CA GLN A 59 9.28 -11.19 3.23
C GLN A 59 8.07 -11.77 2.52
N PHE A 60 7.31 -10.90 1.85
CA PHE A 60 6.19 -11.26 1.00
C PHE A 60 6.22 -10.42 -0.27
N ARG A 61 6.13 -11.04 -1.46
CA ARG A 61 6.16 -10.32 -2.74
C ARG A 61 4.76 -10.22 -3.33
N LEU A 62 4.32 -8.98 -3.56
CA LEU A 62 3.12 -8.65 -4.31
C LEU A 62 3.53 -8.37 -5.75
N PHE A 63 3.48 -9.41 -6.60
CA PHE A 63 3.88 -9.44 -8.01
C PHE A 63 4.28 -8.09 -8.63
N ASP A 64 3.30 -7.30 -9.08
CA ASP A 64 3.51 -6.05 -9.82
C ASP A 64 3.58 -4.81 -8.91
N LEU A 65 3.09 -4.90 -7.67
CA LEU A 65 3.04 -3.77 -6.75
C LEU A 65 4.37 -3.56 -6.02
N GLY A 66 5.01 -4.64 -5.56
CA GLY A 66 6.24 -4.56 -4.77
C GLY A 66 6.45 -5.70 -3.81
N LYS A 67 7.13 -5.43 -2.70
CA LYS A 67 7.38 -6.40 -1.63
C LYS A 67 7.26 -5.79 -0.24
N ILE A 68 6.70 -6.57 0.67
CA ILE A 68 6.73 -6.31 2.11
C ILE A 68 7.92 -7.06 2.68
N LYS A 69 8.71 -6.41 3.53
CA LYS A 69 9.83 -7.04 4.24
C LYS A 69 9.88 -6.63 5.69
N VAL A 70 10.27 -7.55 6.56
CA VAL A 70 10.62 -7.27 7.95
C VAL A 70 12.05 -6.74 7.96
N LYS A 71 12.23 -5.54 8.52
CA LYS A 71 13.56 -4.98 8.80
C LYS A 71 13.86 -5.25 10.27
N PRO A 72 14.88 -6.07 10.59
CA PRO A 72 15.22 -6.35 11.97
C PRO A 72 15.64 -5.08 12.70
N GLY A 73 15.33 -5.07 13.98
CA GLY A 73 15.80 -4.08 14.93
C GLY A 73 17.32 -4.02 15.02
N HIS A 74 17.87 -2.85 15.32
CA HIS A 74 19.27 -2.70 15.70
C HIS A 74 19.38 -1.76 16.90
N LYS A 75 20.48 -1.89 17.65
CA LYS A 75 20.84 -0.92 18.67
C LYS A 75 21.11 0.41 17.99
N LYS A 76 20.48 1.46 18.51
CA LYS A 76 20.70 2.82 18.04
C LYS A 76 20.85 3.73 19.25
N LEU A 77 21.75 4.70 19.14
CA LEU A 77 21.78 5.83 20.05
C LEU A 77 20.54 6.69 19.79
N THR A 78 19.71 6.83 20.80
CA THR A 78 18.50 7.65 20.81
C THR A 78 18.69 8.78 21.79
N THR A 79 18.31 9.98 21.36
CA THR A 79 18.31 11.16 22.23
C THR A 79 16.87 11.46 22.60
N ASN A 80 16.59 11.63 23.89
CA ASN A 80 15.30 12.11 24.33
C ASN A 80 15.13 13.56 23.84
N PRO A 81 14.15 13.85 22.95
CA PRO A 81 13.97 15.20 22.41
C PRO A 81 13.55 16.23 23.47
N LEU A 82 13.04 15.79 24.63
CA LEU A 82 12.62 16.66 25.72
C LEU A 82 13.74 16.95 26.73
N THR A 83 14.59 15.96 27.06
CA THR A 83 15.63 16.09 28.11
C THR A 83 17.05 16.21 27.57
N GLY A 84 17.30 15.87 26.30
CA GLY A 84 18.65 15.86 25.70
C GLY A 84 19.53 14.69 26.14
N GLU A 85 19.06 13.84 27.05
CA GLU A 85 19.78 12.65 27.50
C GLU A 85 19.87 11.61 26.37
N THR A 86 21.02 10.95 26.27
CA THR A 86 21.27 9.92 25.27
C THR A 86 21.18 8.53 25.89
N SER A 87 20.36 7.67 25.31
CA SER A 87 20.20 6.26 25.68
C SER A 87 20.56 5.37 24.50
N THR A 88 21.08 4.17 24.78
CA THR A 88 21.21 3.13 23.74
C THR A 88 20.04 2.18 23.86
N GLU A 89 19.14 2.21 22.89
CA GLU A 89 17.95 1.37 22.88
C GLU A 89 17.94 0.41 21.70
N TRP A 90 17.39 -0.78 21.94
CA TRP A 90 17.09 -1.73 20.88
C TRP A 90 15.85 -1.26 20.12
N THR A 91 16.01 -0.97 18.83
CA THR A 91 14.86 -0.68 17.98
C THR A 91 14.07 -1.96 17.74
N LYS A 92 12.73 -1.91 17.79
CA LYS A 92 11.87 -3.04 17.40
C LYS A 92 11.95 -3.32 15.90
N SER A 93 11.73 -4.57 15.49
CA SER A 93 11.59 -4.91 14.06
C SER A 93 10.43 -4.15 13.43
N LYS A 94 10.61 -3.72 12.17
CA LYS A 94 9.64 -2.88 11.45
C LYS A 94 9.25 -3.53 10.14
N ILE A 95 7.98 -3.43 9.76
CA ILE A 95 7.52 -3.81 8.42
C ILE A 95 7.81 -2.65 7.46
N LYS A 96 8.45 -2.95 6.33
CA LYS A 96 8.73 -1.99 5.26
C LYS A 96 8.11 -2.46 3.96
N PHE A 97 7.29 -1.59 3.35
CA PHE A 97 6.84 -1.76 1.98
C PHE A 97 7.86 -1.19 0.99
N VAL A 98 8.13 -1.90 -0.09
CA VAL A 98 9.01 -1.48 -1.18
C VAL A 98 8.27 -1.65 -2.48
N PHE A 99 7.89 -0.53 -3.10
CA PHE A 99 7.25 -0.51 -4.42
C PHE A 99 8.17 -1.08 -5.50
N SER A 100 7.57 -1.78 -6.46
CA SER A 100 8.24 -2.19 -7.69
C SER A 100 8.68 -0.98 -8.51
N LYS A 101 9.65 -1.16 -9.40
CA LYS A 101 10.10 -0.09 -10.30
C LYS A 101 8.95 0.38 -11.21
N GLN A 102 8.23 -0.59 -11.80
CA GLN A 102 7.09 -0.34 -12.66
C GLN A 102 6.01 0.50 -11.99
N TYR A 103 5.70 0.21 -10.72
CA TYR A 103 4.68 0.97 -10.00
C TYR A 103 5.13 2.40 -9.67
N LYS A 104 6.42 2.62 -9.40
CA LYS A 104 6.96 3.96 -9.18
C LYS A 104 6.89 4.81 -10.45
N GLU A 105 7.29 4.24 -11.59
CA GLU A 105 7.24 4.92 -12.89
C GLU A 105 5.81 5.30 -13.27
N LEU A 106 4.87 4.36 -13.08
CA LEU A 106 3.44 4.61 -13.34
C LEU A 106 2.87 5.75 -12.49
N VAL A 107 3.24 5.82 -11.21
CA VAL A 107 2.80 6.92 -10.32
C VAL A 107 3.43 8.25 -10.73
N GLU A 108 4.71 8.27 -11.11
CA GLU A 108 5.40 9.48 -11.57
C GLU A 108 4.74 10.05 -12.83
N THR A 109 4.41 9.21 -13.81
CA THR A 109 3.65 9.64 -15.01
C THR A 109 2.32 10.29 -14.67
N PHE A 110 1.54 9.72 -13.74
CA PHE A 110 0.26 10.30 -13.36
C PHE A 110 0.39 11.70 -12.73
N TYR A 111 1.43 11.95 -11.94
CA TYR A 111 1.62 13.26 -11.33
C TYR A 111 2.04 14.31 -12.36
N THR A 112 2.89 13.95 -13.33
CA THR A 112 3.29 14.87 -14.42
C THR A 112 2.10 15.26 -15.30
N GLU A 113 1.27 14.30 -15.71
CA GLU A 113 0.06 14.57 -16.51
C GLU A 113 -0.96 15.46 -15.76
N SER A 114 -1.04 15.31 -14.43
CA SER A 114 -1.91 16.10 -13.57
C SER A 114 -1.46 17.56 -13.42
N GLU A 115 -0.15 17.83 -13.53
CA GLU A 115 0.42 19.19 -13.47
C GLU A 115 0.29 19.92 -14.81
N ASP A 116 0.44 19.19 -15.92
CA ASP A 116 0.26 19.72 -17.27
C ASP A 116 -1.20 20.12 -17.56
N LEU A 117 -2.18 19.39 -16.99
CA LEU A 117 -3.60 19.73 -17.10
C LEU A 117 -3.97 20.99 -16.31
N LYS A 118 -3.33 21.24 -15.16
CA LYS A 118 -3.54 22.45 -14.33
C LYS A 118 -2.85 23.70 -14.88
N SER A 119 -1.83 23.53 -15.71
CA SER A 119 -1.09 24.65 -16.33
C SER A 119 -1.74 25.15 -17.63
N ARG A 120 -2.82 24.50 -18.08
CA ARG A 120 -3.57 24.84 -19.30
C ARG A 120 -4.97 25.41 -19.00
N GLU A 121 -5.35 25.50 -17.73
CA GLU A 121 -6.52 26.25 -17.22
C GLU A 121 -6.08 27.62 -16.69
#